data_AF-A0A0R2LLC3-F1
#
_entry.id   AF-A0A0R2LLC3-F1
#
_cell.length_a   1.000
_cell.length_b   1.000
_cell.length_c   1.000
_cell.angle_alpha   90.00
_cell.angle_beta   90.00
_cell.angle_gamma   90.00
#
_symmetry.space_group_name_H-M   'P 1'
#
loop_
_entity.id
_entity.type
_entity.pdbx_description
1 polymer ?
#
loop_
_entity_poly.entity_id
_entity_poly.type
_entity_poly.pdbx_seq_one_letter_code
_entity_poly.pdbx_strand_id
1 'polypeptide(L)'
;MNEKYNNLIKQRDKAEKKIEQADFKARQSKYYESQKKRKARSRRLIQKGALFEKYFEAENLSVDESEELLKIFADYVNANKPDKYKKDSPKD
;
A
#
# COMPACT_ATOMS: atom_id res chain seq x y z
N MET A 1 -34.55 -29.97 31.62
CA MET A 1 -33.97 -29.26 30.46
C MET A 1 -34.04 -30.17 29.25
N ASN A 2 -34.71 -29.75 28.18
CA ASN A 2 -35.04 -30.59 27.02
C ASN A 2 -33.78 -30.90 26.17
N GLU A 3 -33.56 -32.16 25.78
CA GLU A 3 -32.39 -32.61 25.00
C GLU A 3 -32.21 -31.85 23.68
N LYS A 4 -33.32 -31.48 23.04
CA LYS A 4 -33.33 -30.64 21.84
C LYS A 4 -32.71 -29.26 22.09
N TYR A 5 -32.98 -28.67 23.26
CA TYR A 5 -32.42 -27.37 23.65
C TYR A 5 -30.89 -27.46 23.83
N ASN A 6 -30.40 -28.50 24.50
CA ASN A 6 -28.96 -28.69 24.70
C ASN A 6 -28.20 -28.87 23.37
N ASN A 7 -28.80 -29.56 22.40
CA ASN A 7 -28.24 -29.71 21.06
C ASN A 7 -28.20 -28.39 20.28
N LEU A 8 -29.22 -27.54 20.42
CA LEU A 8 -29.23 -26.20 19.82
C LEU A 8 -28.13 -25.30 20.41
N ILE A 9 -27.92 -25.34 21.73
CA ILE A 9 -26.82 -24.60 22.39
C ILE A 9 -25.46 -25.06 21.85
N LYS A 10 -25.22 -26.37 21.77
CA LYS A 10 -23.96 -26.91 21.21
C LYS A 10 -23.72 -26.46 19.76
N GLN A 11 -24.78 -26.38 18.94
CA GLN A 11 -24.67 -25.89 17.57
C GLN A 11 -24.36 -24.39 17.53
N ARG A 12 -24.99 -23.59 18.38
CA ARG A 12 -24.72 -22.15 18.53
C ARG A 12 -23.26 -21.92 18.90
N ASP A 13 -22.76 -22.60 19.94
CA ASP A 13 -21.38 -22.46 20.41
C ASP A 13 -20.36 -22.86 19.34
N LYS A 14 -20.67 -23.91 18.56
CA LYS A 14 -19.82 -24.35 17.45
C LYS A 14 -19.82 -23.34 16.30
N ALA A 15 -20.96 -22.70 16.03
CA ALA A 15 -21.05 -21.64 15.04
C ALA A 15 -20.29 -20.38 15.49
N GLU A 16 -20.45 -19.95 16.74
CA GLU A 16 -19.72 -18.80 17.33
C GLU A 16 -18.20 -19.00 17.24
N LYS A 17 -17.70 -20.18 17.64
CA LYS A 17 -16.27 -20.51 17.51
C LYS A 17 -15.76 -20.45 16.07
N LYS A 18 -16.58 -20.85 15.09
CA LYS A 18 -16.19 -20.77 13.67
C LYS A 18 -16.16 -19.32 13.18
N ILE A 19 -17.11 -18.49 13.61
CA ILE A 19 -17.14 -17.06 13.29
C ILE A 19 -15.89 -16.37 13.86
N GLU A 20 -15.57 -16.62 15.14
CA GLU A 20 -14.40 -16.05 15.79
C GLU A 20 -13.09 -16.43 15.07
N GLN A 21 -12.95 -17.70 14.68
CA GLN A 21 -11.80 -18.17 13.89
C GLN A 21 -11.72 -17.51 12.51
N ALA A 22 -12.86 -17.33 11.83
CA ALA A 22 -12.92 -16.67 10.53
C ALA A 22 -12.55 -15.18 10.65
N ASP A 23 -13.07 -14.49 11.66
CA ASP A 23 -12.76 -13.08 11.94
C ASP A 23 -11.29 -12.89 12.28
N PHE A 24 -10.71 -13.78 13.08
CA PHE A 24 -9.28 -13.75 13.39
C PHE A 24 -8.43 -13.88 12.12
N LYS A 25 -8.74 -14.86 11.26
CA LYS A 25 -8.05 -15.04 9.97
C LYS A 25 -8.22 -13.83 9.05
N ALA A 26 -9.40 -13.24 9.00
CA ALA A 26 -9.68 -12.06 8.18
C ALA A 26 -8.86 -10.84 8.66
N ARG A 27 -8.80 -10.60 9.98
CA ARG A 27 -7.98 -9.54 10.58
C ARG A 27 -6.50 -9.75 10.28
N GLN A 28 -6.02 -10.98 10.45
CA GLN A 28 -4.64 -11.34 10.17
C GLN A 28 -4.27 -11.15 8.69
N SER A 29 -5.15 -11.58 7.78
CA SER A 29 -4.99 -11.38 6.33
C SER A 29 -4.89 -9.89 5.97
N LYS A 30 -5.83 -9.07 6.45
CA LYS A 30 -5.81 -7.60 6.24
C LYS A 30 -4.51 -6.97 6.76
N TYR A 31 -4.04 -7.41 7.93
CA TYR A 31 -2.78 -6.95 8.49
C TYR A 31 -1.60 -7.27 7.55
N TYR A 32 -1.44 -8.51 7.12
CA TYR A 32 -0.36 -8.90 6.22
C TYR A 32 -0.41 -8.20 4.87
N GLU A 33 -1.60 -8.03 4.29
CA GLU A 33 -1.76 -7.26 3.06
C GLU A 33 -1.31 -5.80 3.23
N SER A 34 -1.72 -5.16 4.33
CA SER A 34 -1.32 -3.78 4.63
C SER A 34 0.19 -3.65 4.81
N GLN A 35 0.84 -4.65 5.41
CA GLN A 35 2.29 -4.71 5.58
C GLN A 35 2.99 -4.88 4.23
N LYS A 36 2.49 -5.77 3.36
CA LYS A 36 3.00 -5.96 2.00
C LYS A 36 2.92 -4.67 1.20
N LYS A 37 1.79 -3.95 1.26
CA LYS A 37 1.59 -2.66 0.59
C LYS A 37 2.57 -1.60 1.09
N ARG A 38 2.80 -1.51 2.40
CA ARG A 38 3.79 -0.59 2.99
C ARG A 38 5.22 -0.91 2.55
N LYS A 39 5.63 -2.18 2.61
CA LYS A 39 6.96 -2.61 2.15
C LYS A 39 7.17 -2.30 0.67
N ALA A 40 6.18 -2.57 -0.17
CA ALA A 40 6.22 -2.22 -1.59
C ALA A 40 6.32 -0.70 -1.82
N ARG A 41 5.55 0.10 -1.08
CA ARG A 41 5.62 1.57 -1.14
C ARG A 41 6.99 2.08 -0.73
N SER A 42 7.52 1.63 0.41
CA SER A 42 8.84 2.03 0.92
C SER A 42 9.94 1.66 -0.07
N ARG A 43 9.98 0.42 -0.56
CA ARG A 43 10.93 -0.02 -1.59
C ARG A 43 10.89 0.87 -2.84
N ARG A 44 9.68 1.18 -3.33
CA ARG A 44 9.50 2.07 -4.49
C ARG A 44 10.03 3.47 -4.21
N LEU A 45 9.79 4.02 -3.02
CA LEU A 45 10.27 5.35 -2.65
C LEU A 45 11.80 5.39 -2.57
N ILE A 46 12.43 4.38 -1.96
CA ILE A 46 13.90 4.26 -1.90
C ILE A 46 14.48 4.18 -3.31
N GLN A 47 13.91 3.32 -4.17
CA GLN A 47 14.37 3.20 -5.56
C GLN A 47 14.24 4.52 -6.33
N LYS A 48 13.14 5.25 -6.13
CA LYS A 48 12.95 6.55 -6.76
C LYS A 48 13.91 7.62 -6.21
N GLY A 49 14.15 7.62 -4.90
CA GLY A 49 15.12 8.51 -4.24
C GLY A 49 16.53 8.28 -4.78
N ALA A 50 16.98 7.03 -4.86
CA ALA A 50 18.30 6.69 -5.41
C ALA A 50 18.47 7.12 -6.89
N LEU A 51 17.40 7.08 -7.69
CA LEU A 51 17.44 7.61 -9.06
C LEU A 51 17.55 9.13 -9.06
N PHE A 52 16.85 9.83 -8.16
CA PHE A 52 16.96 11.27 -8.01
C PHE A 52 18.38 11.68 -7.61
N GLU A 53 18.94 11.07 -6.55
CA GLU A 53 20.32 11.29 -6.11
C GLU A 53 21.33 11.10 -7.26
N LYS A 54 21.22 9.98 -7.99
CA LYS A 54 22.12 9.67 -9.11
C LYS A 54 22.03 10.65 -10.28
N TYR A 55 20.83 11.02 -10.70
CA TYR A 55 20.64 11.78 -11.95
C TYR A 55 20.60 13.30 -11.74
N PHE A 56 20.31 13.75 -10.53
CA PHE A 56 20.30 15.17 -10.16
C PHE A 56 21.46 15.54 -9.24
N GLU A 57 22.40 14.62 -8.99
CA GLU A 57 23.58 14.82 -8.12
C GLU A 57 23.18 15.37 -6.73
N ALA A 58 22.06 14.87 -6.23
CA ALA A 58 21.34 15.44 -5.08
C ALA A 58 21.70 14.79 -3.74
N GLU A 59 22.75 13.97 -3.67
CA GLU A 59 23.14 13.23 -2.45
C GLU A 59 23.41 14.14 -1.23
N ASN A 60 23.91 15.34 -1.48
CA ASN A 60 24.24 16.31 -0.44
C ASN A 60 23.08 17.27 -0.11
N LEU A 61 21.96 17.19 -0.85
CA LEU A 61 20.80 18.04 -0.59
C LEU A 61 20.03 17.50 0.62
N SER A 62 19.65 18.41 1.49
CA SER A 62 18.64 18.13 2.51
C SER A 62 17.29 17.79 1.86
N VAL A 63 16.37 17.27 2.68
CA VAL A 63 15.01 16.96 2.22
C VAL A 63 14.29 18.22 1.71
N ASP A 64 14.48 19.35 2.38
CA ASP A 64 13.84 20.61 2.02
C ASP A 64 14.43 21.18 0.72
N GLU A 65 15.76 21.19 0.57
CA GLU A 65 16.43 21.60 -0.68
C GLU A 65 16.06 20.69 -1.85
N SER A 66 15.93 19.38 -1.62
CA SER A 66 15.45 18.44 -2.61
C SER A 66 14.02 18.75 -3.06
N GLU A 67 13.14 19.13 -2.13
CA GLU A 67 11.77 19.52 -2.44
C GLU A 67 11.73 20.83 -3.24
N GLU A 68 12.52 21.84 -2.87
CA GLU A 68 12.65 23.09 -3.62
C GLU A 68 13.14 22.84 -5.06
N LEU A 69 14.20 22.05 -5.22
CA LEU A 69 14.73 21.67 -6.52
C LEU A 69 13.67 20.96 -7.37
N LEU A 70 12.98 19.98 -6.80
CA LEU A 70 11.93 19.23 -7.50
C LEU A 70 10.75 20.13 -7.90
N LYS A 71 10.37 21.12 -7.06
CA LYS A 71 9.32 22.09 -7.39
C LYS A 71 9.70 22.97 -8.58
N ILE A 72 10.94 23.45 -8.65
CA ILE A 72 11.43 24.28 -9.76
C ILE A 72 11.25 23.55 -11.11
N PHE A 73 11.57 22.26 -11.16
CA PHE A 73 11.50 21.48 -12.39
C PHE A 73 10.16 20.77 -12.62
N ALA A 74 9.25 20.76 -11.64
CA ALA A 74 8.00 20.00 -11.72
C ALA A 74 7.17 20.41 -12.93
N ASP A 75 6.98 21.71 -13.15
CA ASP A 75 6.17 22.24 -14.25
C ASP A 75 6.81 21.90 -15.60
N TYR A 76 8.12 22.09 -15.73
CA TYR A 76 8.86 21.75 -16.95
C TYR A 76 8.76 20.25 -17.27
N VAL A 77 9.02 19.37 -16.28
CA VAL A 77 8.97 17.92 -16.47
C VAL A 77 7.55 17.46 -16.79
N ASN A 78 6.52 18.06 -16.19
CA ASN A 78 5.13 17.72 -16.47
C ASN A 78 4.68 18.19 -17.85
N ALA A 79 5.08 19.39 -18.28
CA ALA A 79 4.77 19.93 -19.61
C ALA A 79 5.47 19.17 -20.75
N ASN A 80 6.73 18.78 -20.54
CA ASN A 80 7.57 18.11 -21.55
C ASN A 80 7.55 16.57 -21.44
N LYS A 81 6.69 16.01 -20.60
CA LYS A 81 6.58 14.56 -20.42
C LYS A 81 6.14 13.91 -21.74
N PRO A 82 6.90 12.95 -22.30
CA PRO A 82 6.45 12.21 -23.48
C PRO A 82 5.11 11.51 -23.23
N ASP A 83 4.26 11.42 -24.27
CA ASP A 83 2.90 10.88 -24.14
C ASP A 83 2.88 9.43 -23.63
N LYS A 84 3.88 8.61 -23.98
CA LYS A 84 4.04 7.25 -23.44
C LYS A 84 4.13 7.17 -21.89
N TYR A 85 4.40 8.30 -21.22
CA TYR A 85 4.47 8.39 -19.77
C TYR A 85 3.33 9.22 -19.14
N LYS A 86 2.43 9.80 -19.95
CA LYS A 86 1.18 10.41 -19.49
C LYS A 86 0.17 9.28 -19.24
N LYS A 87 -0.54 9.33 -18.12
CA LYS A 87 -1.50 8.27 -17.73
C LYS A 87 -2.78 8.26 -18.57
N ASP A 88 -3.03 9.32 -19.33
CA ASP A 88 -4.24 9.53 -20.12
C ASP A 88 -4.04 9.32 -21.63
N SER A 89 -2.86 8.88 -22.05
CA SER A 89 -2.63 8.54 -23.47
C SER A 89 -3.39 7.25 -23.80
N PRO A 90 -4.22 7.22 -24.87
CA PRO A 90 -4.78 5.97 -25.34
C PRO A 90 -3.64 4.99 -25.57
N LYS A 91 -3.77 3.77 -25.04
CA LYS A 91 -2.89 2.70 -25.46
C LYS A 91 -3.27 2.38 -26.90
N ASP A 92 -2.45 2.81 -27.85
CA ASP A 92 -2.43 2.22 -29.19
C ASP A 92 -2.05 0.74 -29.12
#